data_AF-A0A510Y508-F1
#
_entry.id   AF-A0A510Y508-F1
#
_cell.length_a   1.000
_cell.length_b   1.000
_cell.length_c   1.000
_cell.angle_alpha   90.00
_cell.angle_beta   90.00
_cell.angle_gamma   90.00
#
_symmetry.space_group_name_H-M   'P 1'
#
loop_
_entity.id
_entity.type
_entity.pdbx_description
1 polymer ?
#
loop_
_entity_poly.entity_id
_entity_poly.type
_entity_poly.pdbx_seq_one_letter_code
_entity_poly.pdbx_strand_id
1 'polypeptide(L)'
;MKKWMYAIITACILSSVVLPANVSAQKSEMGIERLGTDIRENNLMKKAEHYGIATKNKDEQTIIDEVLLSEWKEKAAAYRVEVTEDVAQMMADVRVKEIMHAAEVLGIDVAGKDREDVLEEILDNYAAEAEAEGLYPFKQEL
;
A
#
# COMPACT_ATOMS: atom_id res chain seq x y z
N MET A 1 0.18 67.84 -37.58
CA MET A 1 -0.35 66.79 -38.47
C MET A 1 0.75 65.79 -38.72
N LYS A 2 0.43 64.52 -38.46
CA LYS A 2 0.96 63.32 -39.12
C LYS A 2 2.42 63.05 -38.78
N LYS A 3 2.66 61.99 -37.99
CA LYS A 3 2.88 60.64 -38.52
C LYS A 3 4.08 60.77 -39.49
N TRP A 4 5.24 60.22 -39.19
CA TRP A 4 5.52 58.83 -39.55
C TRP A 4 6.73 58.36 -38.71
N MET A 5 6.59 57.16 -38.14
CA MET A 5 7.65 56.12 -38.15
C MET A 5 8.77 56.28 -37.09
N TYR A 6 8.63 55.85 -35.83
CA TYR A 6 8.32 54.49 -35.36
C TYR A 6 9.03 53.35 -36.13
N ALA A 7 10.24 53.58 -36.67
CA ALA A 7 11.01 52.53 -37.33
C ALA A 7 12.29 52.08 -36.62
N ILE A 8 12.69 52.66 -35.48
CA ILE A 8 13.92 52.22 -34.80
C ILE A 8 13.72 52.25 -33.28
N ILE A 9 12.72 51.50 -32.78
CA ILE A 9 12.82 50.94 -31.43
C ILE A 9 13.32 49.51 -31.63
N THR A 10 14.59 49.43 -31.97
CA THR A 10 15.43 48.27 -31.76
C THR A 10 15.64 48.11 -30.26
N ALA A 11 14.78 47.31 -29.64
CA ALA A 11 15.07 46.50 -28.48
C ALA A 11 13.97 45.44 -28.47
N CYS A 12 14.25 44.18 -28.87
CA CYS A 12 14.49 43.14 -27.87
C CYS A 12 13.67 43.45 -26.61
N ILE A 13 12.50 42.89 -26.38
CA ILE A 13 12.32 41.52 -25.94
C ILE A 13 10.82 41.20 -26.08
N LEU A 14 10.41 40.50 -27.14
CA LEU A 14 9.13 39.76 -27.14
C LEU A 14 9.27 38.39 -27.81
N SER A 15 10.49 37.84 -27.84
CA SER A 15 10.63 36.39 -27.68
C SER A 15 10.44 36.06 -26.20
N SER A 16 9.25 36.36 -25.68
CA SER A 16 8.77 35.69 -24.48
C SER A 16 8.56 34.25 -24.90
N VAL A 17 9.65 33.49 -24.89
CA VAL A 17 9.60 32.10 -24.48
C VAL A 17 8.74 32.13 -23.23
N VAL A 18 7.50 31.67 -23.38
CA VAL A 18 6.69 31.26 -22.24
C VAL A 18 7.55 30.20 -21.58
N LEU A 19 8.25 30.57 -20.52
CA LEU A 19 8.83 29.60 -19.61
C LEU A 19 7.62 28.81 -19.08
N PRO A 20 7.49 27.51 -19.37
CA PRO A 20 6.44 26.75 -18.72
C PRO A 20 6.81 26.73 -17.24
N ALA A 21 6.03 27.44 -16.42
CA ALA A 21 6.09 27.40 -14.96
C ALA A 21 5.78 26.01 -14.37
N ASN A 22 5.85 24.95 -15.19
CA ASN A 22 5.43 23.59 -14.88
C ASN A 22 6.56 22.55 -14.89
N VAL A 23 7.80 22.93 -15.24
CA VAL A 23 8.94 21.96 -15.23
C VAL A 23 9.38 21.60 -13.81
N SER A 24 9.29 22.53 -12.85
CA SER A 24 9.62 22.26 -11.45
C SER A 24 8.58 21.39 -10.75
N ALA A 25 7.29 21.58 -11.04
CA ALA A 25 6.19 20.77 -10.53
C ALA A 25 6.24 19.33 -11.09
N GLN A 26 6.47 19.18 -12.39
CA GLN A 26 6.59 17.86 -13.03
C GLN A 26 7.84 17.09 -12.57
N LYS A 27 8.94 17.79 -12.23
CA LYS A 27 10.15 17.17 -11.66
C LYS A 27 9.93 16.69 -10.22
N SER A 28 9.12 17.41 -9.42
CA SER A 28 8.76 16.96 -8.07
C SER A 28 7.79 15.77 -8.07
N GLU A 29 6.83 15.73 -8.99
CA GLU A 29 5.89 14.60 -9.13
C GLU A 29 6.61 13.32 -9.56
N MET A 30 7.44 13.37 -10.60
CA MET A 30 8.30 12.24 -11.00
C MET A 30 9.25 11.82 -9.86
N GLY A 31 9.65 12.74 -8.99
CA GLY A 31 10.49 12.44 -7.83
C GLY A 31 9.73 11.65 -6.75
N ILE A 32 8.50 12.05 -6.42
CA ILE A 32 7.67 11.35 -5.43
C ILE A 32 7.20 10.00 -5.95
N GLU A 33 6.79 9.90 -7.21
CA GLU A 33 6.40 8.63 -7.83
C GLU A 33 7.58 7.63 -7.85
N ARG A 34 8.78 8.07 -8.23
CA ARG A 34 9.98 7.23 -8.21
C ARG A 34 10.35 6.79 -6.81
N LEU A 35 10.30 7.69 -5.82
CA LEU A 35 10.54 7.35 -4.42
C LEU A 35 9.52 6.32 -3.90
N GLY A 36 8.25 6.45 -4.26
CA GLY A 36 7.22 5.48 -3.89
C GLY A 36 7.47 4.10 -4.51
N THR A 37 7.84 4.06 -5.79
CA THR A 37 8.20 2.82 -6.49
C THR A 37 9.46 2.18 -5.90
N ASP A 38 10.51 2.96 -5.64
CA ASP A 38 11.77 2.48 -5.07
C ASP A 38 11.56 1.89 -3.67
N ILE A 39 10.68 2.49 -2.85
CA ILE A 39 10.32 1.96 -1.52
C ILE A 39 9.56 0.64 -1.66
N ARG A 40 8.58 0.57 -2.58
CA ARG A 40 7.77 -0.63 -2.80
C ARG A 40 8.62 -1.80 -3.31
N GLU A 41 9.50 -1.55 -4.28
CA GLU A 41 10.44 -2.54 -4.81
C GLU A 41 11.43 -3.00 -3.73
N ASN A 42 12.00 -2.08 -2.93
CA ASN A 42 12.94 -2.43 -1.86
C ASN A 42 12.25 -3.29 -0.78
N ASN A 43 11.02 -2.97 -0.40
CA ASN A 43 10.25 -3.79 0.54
C ASN A 43 9.96 -5.18 -0.02
N LEU A 44 9.57 -5.28 -1.30
CA LEU A 44 9.37 -6.56 -1.97
C LEU A 44 10.65 -7.41 -1.96
N MET A 45 11.81 -6.82 -2.29
CA MET A 45 13.09 -7.54 -2.30
C MET A 45 13.51 -8.00 -0.90
N LYS A 46 13.31 -7.17 0.13
CA LYS A 46 13.58 -7.56 1.53
C LYS A 46 12.71 -8.72 1.99
N LYS A 47 11.43 -8.71 1.64
CA LYS A 47 10.50 -9.80 1.93
C LYS A 47 10.88 -11.07 1.16
N ALA A 48 11.23 -10.95 -0.11
CA ALA A 48 11.72 -12.07 -0.90
C ALA A 48 12.98 -12.68 -0.26
N GLU A 49 13.95 -11.87 0.16
CA GLU A 49 15.13 -12.35 0.88
C GLU A 49 14.77 -13.03 2.21
N HIS A 50 13.87 -12.42 2.99
CA HIS A 50 13.39 -12.97 4.26
C HIS A 50 12.81 -14.39 4.10
N TYR A 51 12.01 -14.60 3.06
CA TYR A 51 11.41 -15.90 2.73
C TYR A 51 12.33 -16.82 1.90
N GLY A 52 13.55 -16.40 1.57
CA GLY A 52 14.49 -17.19 0.77
C GLY A 52 14.08 -17.35 -0.70
N ILE A 53 13.28 -16.42 -1.23
CA ILE A 53 12.79 -16.40 -2.61
C ILE A 53 13.86 -15.86 -3.55
N ALA A 54 14.21 -16.65 -4.57
CA ALA A 54 15.12 -16.22 -5.62
C ALA A 54 14.46 -15.18 -6.53
N THR A 55 15.05 -13.99 -6.63
CA THR A 55 14.53 -12.88 -7.45
C THR A 55 15.14 -12.82 -8.85
N LYS A 56 16.32 -13.42 -9.03
CA LYS A 56 17.05 -13.38 -10.31
C LYS A 56 16.27 -14.12 -11.40
N ASN A 57 16.08 -13.45 -12.54
CA ASN A 57 15.36 -13.96 -13.71
C ASN A 57 13.85 -14.22 -13.50
N LYS A 58 13.25 -13.72 -12.41
CA LYS A 58 11.80 -13.70 -12.23
C LYS A 58 11.27 -12.30 -12.56
N ASP A 59 10.05 -12.23 -13.06
CA ASP A 59 9.32 -10.96 -13.16
C ASP A 59 8.80 -10.53 -11.79
N GLU A 60 8.48 -9.24 -11.66
CA GLU A 60 8.02 -8.65 -10.39
C GLU A 60 6.75 -9.32 -9.85
N GLN A 61 5.78 -9.65 -10.72
CA GLN A 61 4.52 -10.24 -10.30
C GLN A 61 4.73 -11.63 -9.71
N THR A 62 5.59 -12.45 -10.31
CA THR A 62 5.96 -13.75 -9.75
C THR A 62 6.59 -13.61 -8.36
N ILE A 63 7.44 -12.61 -8.14
CA ILE A 63 8.05 -12.36 -6.82
C ILE A 63 6.98 -11.93 -5.81
N ILE A 64 6.04 -11.05 -6.21
CA ILE A 64 4.91 -10.63 -5.38
C ILE A 64 4.07 -11.84 -4.95
N ASP A 65 3.71 -12.71 -5.89
CA ASP A 65 2.85 -13.87 -5.61
C ASP A 65 3.53 -14.85 -4.65
N GLU A 66 4.82 -15.12 -4.82
CA GLU A 66 5.57 -16.00 -3.93
C GLU A 66 5.77 -15.40 -2.53
N VAL A 67 6.01 -14.09 -2.44
CA VAL A 67 6.09 -13.37 -1.16
C VAL A 67 4.76 -13.42 -0.43
N LEU A 68 3.66 -13.04 -1.11
CA LEU A 68 2.31 -13.07 -0.53
C LEU A 68 1.92 -14.47 -0.07
N LEU A 69 2.21 -15.50 -0.87
CA LEU A 69 1.96 -16.88 -0.47
C LEU A 69 2.74 -17.25 0.80
N SER A 70 3.99 -16.82 0.91
CA SER A 70 4.83 -17.10 2.08
C SER A 70 4.31 -16.39 3.33
N GLU A 71 3.90 -15.13 3.21
CA GLU A 71 3.26 -14.37 4.29
C GLU A 71 1.97 -15.03 4.78
N TRP A 72 1.10 -15.46 3.87
CA TRP A 72 -0.13 -16.14 4.25
C TRP A 72 0.11 -17.49 4.93
N LYS A 73 1.13 -18.25 4.49
CA LYS A 73 1.53 -19.49 5.17
C LYS A 73 2.05 -19.24 6.57
N GLU A 74 2.83 -18.18 6.76
CA GLU A 74 3.32 -17.78 8.08
C GLU A 74 2.16 -17.37 9.00
N LYS A 75 1.21 -16.55 8.49
CA LYS A 75 0.01 -16.18 9.25
C LYS A 75 -0.87 -17.39 9.59
N ALA A 76 -1.05 -18.31 8.64
CA ALA A 76 -1.78 -19.54 8.88
C ALA A 76 -1.16 -20.33 10.04
N ALA A 77 0.16 -20.49 10.04
CA ALA A 77 0.86 -21.13 11.15
C ALA A 77 0.68 -20.36 12.47
N ALA A 78 0.78 -19.03 12.46
CA ALA A 78 0.61 -18.18 13.65
C ALA A 78 -0.79 -18.32 14.28
N TYR A 79 -1.83 -18.39 13.46
CA TYR A 79 -3.22 -18.57 13.90
C TYR A 79 -3.67 -20.03 13.99
N ARG A 80 -2.75 -20.99 13.82
CA ARG A 80 -3.02 -22.44 13.83
C ARG A 80 -4.10 -22.86 12.82
N VAL A 81 -4.12 -22.20 11.68
CA VAL A 81 -4.86 -22.59 10.48
C VAL A 81 -4.00 -23.56 9.68
N GLU A 82 -4.64 -24.55 9.06
CA GLU A 82 -3.93 -25.53 8.22
C GLU A 82 -3.32 -24.83 7.00
N VAL A 83 -2.03 -25.10 6.75
CA VAL A 83 -1.36 -24.64 5.53
C VAL A 83 -1.73 -25.60 4.39
N THR A 84 -2.49 -25.11 3.43
CA THR A 84 -2.99 -25.90 2.30
C THR A 84 -2.54 -25.31 0.96
N GLU A 85 -2.75 -26.06 -0.11
CA GLU A 85 -2.56 -25.57 -1.48
C GLU A 85 -3.74 -24.70 -1.96
N ASP A 86 -4.90 -24.81 -1.29
CA ASP A 86 -6.05 -23.93 -1.52
C ASP A 86 -5.83 -22.60 -0.78
N VAL A 87 -5.09 -21.71 -1.42
CA VAL A 87 -4.72 -20.41 -0.85
C VAL A 87 -5.95 -19.58 -0.51
N ALA A 88 -7.01 -19.62 -1.33
CA ALA A 88 -8.22 -18.84 -1.10
C ALA A 88 -8.92 -19.28 0.20
N GLN A 89 -9.07 -20.58 0.40
CA GLN A 89 -9.64 -21.13 1.62
C GLN A 89 -8.75 -20.83 2.85
N MET A 90 -7.43 -21.04 2.73
CA MET A 90 -6.48 -20.74 3.80
C MET A 90 -6.55 -19.27 4.24
N MET A 91 -6.59 -18.33 3.28
CA MET A 91 -6.72 -16.89 3.57
C MET A 91 -8.04 -16.57 4.29
N ALA A 92 -9.15 -17.16 3.84
CA ALA A 92 -10.45 -16.95 4.46
C ALA A 92 -10.47 -17.45 5.92
N ASP A 93 -9.87 -18.61 6.19
CA ASP A 93 -9.81 -19.19 7.53
C ASP A 93 -8.88 -18.38 8.45
N VAL A 94 -7.74 -17.91 7.94
CA VAL A 94 -6.88 -16.96 8.65
C VAL A 94 -7.68 -15.71 9.03
N ARG A 95 -8.44 -15.15 8.08
CA ARG A 95 -9.22 -13.93 8.33
C ARG A 95 -10.24 -14.09 9.44
N VAL A 96 -10.92 -15.24 9.47
CA VAL A 96 -11.84 -15.58 10.57
C VAL A 96 -11.09 -15.61 11.90
N LYS A 97 -9.92 -16.26 11.96
CA LYS A 97 -9.12 -16.31 13.18
C LYS A 97 -8.63 -14.94 13.63
N GLU A 98 -8.25 -14.07 12.70
CA GLU A 98 -7.87 -12.69 12.99
C GLU A 98 -9.01 -11.90 13.65
N ILE A 99 -10.22 -11.97 13.08
CA ILE A 99 -11.40 -11.28 13.62
C ILE A 99 -11.74 -11.82 15.01
N MET A 100 -11.78 -13.13 15.19
CA MET A 100 -12.10 -13.74 16.49
C MET A 100 -11.03 -13.44 17.55
N HIS A 101 -9.76 -13.39 17.15
CA HIS A 101 -8.66 -13.00 18.05
C HIS A 101 -8.78 -11.53 18.47
N ALA A 102 -9.09 -10.63 17.53
CA ALA A 102 -9.32 -9.23 17.85
C ALA A 102 -10.49 -9.07 18.82
N ALA A 103 -11.61 -9.77 18.58
CA ALA A 103 -12.76 -9.77 19.48
C ALA A 103 -12.41 -10.29 20.89
N GLU A 104 -11.63 -11.37 20.99
CA GLU A 104 -11.16 -11.90 22.28
C GLU A 104 -10.33 -10.88 23.05
N VAL A 105 -9.37 -10.22 22.39
CA VAL A 105 -8.49 -9.22 23.02
C VAL A 105 -9.28 -7.98 23.46
N LEU A 106 -10.26 -7.55 22.66
CA LEU A 106 -11.11 -6.40 22.95
C LEU A 106 -12.26 -6.71 23.93
N GLY A 107 -12.46 -7.99 24.29
CA GLY A 107 -13.52 -8.41 25.19
C GLY A 107 -14.94 -8.34 24.58
N ILE A 108 -15.04 -8.46 23.25
CA ILE A 108 -16.31 -8.43 22.51
C ILE A 108 -17.01 -9.79 22.67
N ASP A 109 -18.30 -9.77 23.03
CA ASP A 109 -19.13 -10.98 23.02
C ASP A 109 -19.50 -11.37 21.59
N VAL A 110 -19.06 -12.57 21.18
CA VAL A 110 -19.29 -13.13 19.84
C VAL A 110 -20.51 -14.05 19.77
N ALA A 111 -21.20 -14.29 20.90
CA ALA A 111 -22.32 -15.22 20.93
C ALA A 111 -23.47 -14.78 20.00
N GLY A 112 -23.79 -15.62 19.02
CA GLY A 112 -24.89 -15.37 18.07
C GLY A 112 -24.57 -14.37 16.96
N LYS A 113 -23.32 -13.90 16.85
CA LYS A 113 -22.83 -13.03 15.78
C LYS A 113 -22.05 -13.85 14.76
N ASP A 114 -22.13 -13.46 13.49
CA ASP A 114 -21.21 -13.99 12.47
C ASP A 114 -19.90 -13.19 12.43
N ARG A 115 -18.99 -13.55 11.53
CA ARG A 115 -17.67 -12.90 11.45
C ARG A 115 -17.79 -11.46 10.94
N GLU A 116 -18.77 -11.18 10.09
CA GLU A 116 -19.01 -9.87 9.52
C GLU A 116 -19.58 -8.93 10.59
N ASP A 117 -20.53 -9.40 11.40
CA ASP A 117 -21.08 -8.68 12.56
C ASP A 117 -19.97 -8.28 13.54
N VAL A 118 -19.07 -9.22 13.87
CA VAL A 118 -17.97 -8.97 14.81
C VAL A 118 -16.97 -7.97 14.22
N LEU A 119 -16.66 -8.08 12.93
CA LEU A 119 -15.78 -7.13 12.26
C LEU A 119 -16.38 -5.73 12.22
N GLU A 120 -17.67 -5.60 11.90
CA GLU A 120 -18.38 -4.33 11.89
C GLU A 120 -18.36 -3.70 13.30
N GLU A 121 -18.60 -4.48 14.35
CA GLU A 121 -18.51 -3.97 15.72
C GLU A 121 -17.10 -3.48 16.09
N ILE A 122 -16.05 -4.20 15.67
CA ILE A 122 -14.66 -3.76 15.87
C ILE A 122 -14.43 -2.41 15.18
N LEU A 123 -14.87 -2.27 13.92
CA LEU A 123 -14.70 -1.05 13.13
C LEU A 123 -15.49 0.14 13.70
N ASP A 124 -16.72 -0.10 14.16
CA ASP A 124 -17.61 0.98 14.59
C ASP A 124 -17.35 1.44 16.02
N ASN A 125 -17.02 0.50 16.92
CA ASN A 125 -16.97 0.78 18.36
C ASN A 125 -15.59 0.66 18.98
N TYR A 126 -14.66 -0.08 18.35
CA TYR A 126 -13.35 -0.40 18.94
C TYR A 126 -12.17 -0.11 18.01
N ALA A 127 -12.35 0.72 16.98
CA ALA A 127 -11.31 0.94 15.98
C ALA A 127 -10.02 1.51 16.59
N ALA A 128 -10.13 2.45 17.52
CA ALA A 128 -8.97 3.07 18.16
C ALA A 128 -8.20 2.08 19.06
N GLU A 129 -8.92 1.26 19.81
CA GLU A 129 -8.39 0.20 20.66
C GLU A 129 -7.74 -0.89 19.81
N ALA A 130 -8.41 -1.31 18.74
CA ALA A 130 -7.89 -2.30 17.80
C ALA A 130 -6.61 -1.80 17.11
N GLU A 131 -6.56 -0.54 16.69
CA GLU A 131 -5.37 0.08 16.12
C GLU A 131 -4.23 0.17 17.16
N ALA A 132 -4.52 0.61 18.38
CA ALA A 132 -3.54 0.73 19.45
C ALA A 132 -2.90 -0.62 19.83
N GLU A 133 -3.67 -1.70 19.82
CA GLU A 133 -3.21 -3.07 20.10
C GLU A 133 -2.65 -3.78 18.85
N GLY A 134 -2.67 -3.13 17.68
CA GLY A 134 -2.19 -3.72 16.43
C GLY A 134 -3.00 -4.95 15.99
N LEU A 135 -4.32 -4.91 16.22
CA LEU A 135 -5.27 -5.96 15.87
C LEU A 135 -5.82 -5.76 14.45
N TYR A 136 -6.29 -6.84 13.85
CA TYR A 136 -7.03 -6.80 12.59
C TYR A 136 -8.29 -5.92 12.72
N PRO A 137 -8.65 -5.04 11.75
CA PRO A 137 -8.05 -4.83 10.43
C PRO A 137 -6.91 -3.80 10.34
N PHE A 138 -6.47 -3.24 11.46
CA PHE A 138 -5.52 -2.13 11.48
C PHE A 138 -4.05 -2.57 11.60
N LYS A 139 -3.81 -3.83 11.94
CA LYS A 139 -2.47 -4.42 11.99
C LYS A 139 -1.72 -4.14 10.69
N GLN A 140 -0.67 -3.32 10.76
CA GLN A 140 0.19 -3.09 9.61
C GLN A 140 0.94 -4.38 9.28
N GLU A 141 0.67 -4.91 8.10
CA GLU A 141 1.45 -6.01 7.52
C GLU A 141 2.80 -5.43 7.08
N LEU A 142 3.86 -5.76 7.83
CA LEU A 142 5.26 -5.37 7.55
C LEU A 142 5.66 -5.77 6.13
#